data_AF-A0A442UQC8-F1
#
_entry.id   AF-A0A442UQC8-F1
#
_cell.length_a   1.000
_cell.length_b   1.000
_cell.length_c   1.000
_cell.angle_alpha   90.00
_cell.angle_beta   90.00
_cell.angle_gamma   90.00
#
_symmetry.space_group_name_H-M   'P 1'
#
loop_
_entity.id
_entity.type
_entity.pdbx_description
1 polymer ?
#
loop_
_entity_poly.entity_id
_entity_poly.type
_entity_poly.pdbx_seq_one_letter_code
_entity_poly.pdbx_strand_id
1 'polypeptide(L)' 'MTERLTDAQLLELADDAFTVLNWAKRLGFDRERQIKELVRTYEIRLGYRQPILNALSKNVEASP' A
#
# COMPACT_ATOMS: atom_id res chain seq x y z
N MET A 1 -24.41 6.40 -0.28
CA MET A 1 -24.33 5.09 0.41
C MET A 1 -22.96 4.53 0.13
N THR A 2 -22.20 4.16 1.17
CA THR A 2 -20.93 3.46 0.96
C THR A 2 -21.26 2.02 0.63
N GLU A 3 -20.99 1.59 -0.60
CA GLU A 3 -21.14 0.18 -0.97
C GLU A 3 -20.20 -0.66 -0.10
N ARG A 4 -20.72 -1.80 0.37
CA ARG A 4 -19.92 -2.74 1.16
C ARG A 4 -18.83 -3.34 0.25
N LEU A 5 -17.62 -3.50 0.77
CA LEU A 5 -16.55 -4.21 0.09
C LEU A 5 -16.97 -5.65 -0.24
N THR A 6 -16.48 -6.16 -1.36
CA THR A 6 -16.67 -7.58 -1.72
C THR A 6 -15.83 -8.47 -0.79
N ASP A 7 -16.20 -9.75 -0.69
CA ASP A 7 -15.44 -10.72 0.10
C ASP A 7 -13.99 -10.85 -0.39
N ALA A 8 -13.78 -10.75 -1.71
CA ALA A 8 -12.43 -10.74 -2.30
C ALA A 8 -11.61 -9.52 -1.83
N GLN A 9 -12.20 -8.32 -1.84
CA GLN A 9 -11.53 -7.12 -1.35
C GLN A 9 -11.22 -7.21 0.15
N LEU A 10 -12.10 -7.81 0.95
CA LEU A 10 -11.83 -8.02 2.38
C LEU A 10 -10.64 -8.95 2.61
N LEU A 11 -10.54 -10.04 1.84
CA LEU A 11 -9.41 -10.97 1.92
C LEU A 11 -8.10 -10.31 1.49
N GLU A 12 -8.11 -9.54 0.40
CA GLU A 12 -6.92 -8.81 -0.07
C GLU A 12 -6.43 -7.79 0.96
N LEU A 13 -7.33 -7.03 1.58
CA LEU A 13 -6.95 -6.09 2.64
C LEU A 13 -6.38 -6.81 3.87
N ALA A 14 -6.94 -7.97 4.23
CA ALA A 14 -6.42 -8.77 5.33
C ALA A 14 -5.00 -9.29 5.05
N ASP A 15 -4.75 -9.77 3.84
CA ASP A 15 -3.42 -10.23 3.41
C ASP A 15 -2.39 -9.09 3.40
N ASP A 16 -2.76 -7.93 2.85
CA ASP A 16 -1.95 -6.72 2.88
C ASP A 16 -1.62 -6.32 4.34
N ALA A 17 -2.59 -6.43 5.26
CA ALA A 17 -2.37 -6.11 6.67
C ALA A 17 -1.32 -7.02 7.32
N PHE A 18 -1.40 -8.33 7.07
CA PHE A 18 -0.40 -9.27 7.56
C PHE A 18 0.99 -8.92 7.04
N THR A 19 1.11 -8.56 5.77
CA THR A 19 2.38 -8.20 5.15
C THR A 19 2.95 -6.91 5.75
N VAL A 20 2.15 -5.83 5.76
CA VAL A 20 2.58 -4.50 6.21
C VAL A 20 2.92 -4.48 7.69
N LEU A 21 2.09 -5.08 8.55
CA LEU A 21 2.34 -5.04 9.99
C LEU A 21 3.56 -5.87 10.38
N ASN A 22 3.79 -7.02 9.73
CA ASN A 22 5.01 -7.80 9.96
C ASN A 22 6.27 -7.06 9.48
N TRP A 23 6.21 -6.43 8.30
CA TRP A 23 7.30 -5.60 7.79
C TRP A 23 7.57 -4.41 8.71
N ALA A 24 6.55 -3.65 9.09
CA ALA A 24 6.68 -2.47 9.93
C ALA A 24 7.19 -2.81 11.34
N LYS A 25 6.76 -3.94 11.92
CA LYS A 25 7.29 -4.46 13.18
C LYS A 25 8.78 -4.78 13.08
N ARG A 26 9.23 -5.41 11.98
CA ARG A 26 10.66 -5.70 11.74
C ARG A 26 11.50 -4.43 11.61
N LEU A 27 10.92 -3.34 11.10
CA LEU A 27 11.57 -2.04 11.01
C LEU A 27 11.49 -1.20 12.31
N GLY A 28 10.88 -1.73 13.37
CA GLY A 28 10.75 -1.02 14.64
C GLY A 28 9.83 0.20 14.59
N PHE A 29 8.87 0.22 13.66
CA PHE A 29 7.92 1.34 13.56
C PHE A 29 7.00 1.37 14.79
N ASP A 30 6.71 2.57 15.29
CA ASP A 30 5.68 2.76 16.30
C ASP A 30 4.27 2.52 15.72
N ARG A 31 3.27 2.45 16.61
CA ARG A 31 1.88 2.19 16.24
C ARG A 31 1.33 3.21 15.24
N GLU A 32 1.65 4.48 15.42
CA GLU A 32 1.13 5.54 14.57
C GLU A 32 1.63 5.38 13.13
N ARG A 33 2.93 5.12 12.98
CA ARG A 33 3.55 4.89 11.67
C ARG A 33 3.06 3.59 11.03
N GLN A 34 2.90 2.52 11.80
CA GLN A 34 2.29 1.27 11.31
C GLN A 34 0.90 1.52 10.71
N ILE A 35 0.06 2.29 11.39
CA ILE A 35 -1.29 2.63 10.90
C ILE A 35 -1.22 3.46 9.63
N LYS A 36 -0.31 4.45 9.54
CA LYS A 36 -0.16 5.27 8.34
C LYS A 36 0.22 4.44 7.11
N GLU A 37 1.14 3.50 7.26
CA GLU A 37 1.52 2.61 6.14
C GLU A 37 0.40 1.65 5.76
N LEU A 38 -0.36 1.15 6.75
CA LEU A 38 -1.51 0.28 6.49
C LEU A 38 -2.61 1.01 5.71
N VAL A 39 -3.00 2.21 6.18
CA VAL A 39 -4.00 3.05 5.49
C VAL A 39 -3.56 3.37 4.06
N ARG A 40 -2.29 3.75 3.89
CA ARG A 40 -1.74 4.01 2.55
C ARG A 40 -1.84 2.80 1.63
N THR A 41 -1.55 1.61 2.16
CA THR A 41 -1.62 0.36 1.40
C THR A 41 -3.07 0.05 0.99
N TYR A 42 -4.02 0.23 1.91
CA TYR A 42 -5.44 0.04 1.62
C TYR A 42 -5.96 1.03 0.57
N GLU A 43 -5.57 2.30 0.66
CA GLU A 43 -5.94 3.30 -0.35
C GLU A 43 -5.41 2.95 -1.73
N ILE A 44 -4.21 2.35 -1.83
CA ILE A 44 -3.67 1.88 -3.10
C ILE A 44 -4.45 0.65 -3.59
N ARG A 45 -4.68 -0.33 -2.71
CA ARG A 45 -5.43 -1.57 -3.03
C ARG A 45 -6.85 -1.26 -3.52
N LEU A 46 -7.52 -0.30 -2.89
CA LEU A 46 -8.87 0.14 -3.25
C LEU A 46 -8.90 1.17 -4.39
N GLY A 47 -7.74 1.58 -4.90
CA GLY A 47 -7.62 2.52 -6.03
C GLY A 47 -7.87 3.99 -5.68
N TYR A 48 -7.97 4.35 -4.40
CA TYR A 48 -8.13 5.73 -3.93
C TYR A 48 -6.83 6.54 -4.04
N ARG A 49 -5.70 5.84 -4.07
CA ARG A 49 -4.36 6.44 -4.20
C ARG A 49 -3.58 5.69 -5.27
N GLN A 50 -2.88 6.42 -6.15
CA GLN A 50 -1.94 5.80 -7.07
C GLN A 50 -0.66 5.39 -6.30
N PRO A 51 -0.09 4.20 -6.60
CA PRO A 51 1.21 3.86 -6.08
C PRO A 51 2.22 4.90 -6.58
N ILE A 52 3.11 5.36 -5.69
CA ILE A 52 4.21 6.23 -6.11
C ILE A 52 5.17 5.35 -6.90
N LEU A 53 4.98 5.30 -8.23
CA LEU A 53 5.96 4.81 -9.18
C LEU A 53 7.09 5.81 -9.21
N ASN A 54 8.04 5.67 -8.29
CA ASN A 54 9.16 6.59 -8.18
C ASN A 54 10.08 6.39 -9.40
N ALA A 55 9.86 7.20 -10.44
CA ALA A 55 10.87 7.77 -11.35
C ALA A 55 12.02 6.87 -11.87
N LEU A 56 11.77 5.62 -12.26
CA LEU A 56 12.76 4.83 -13.02
C LEU A 56 12.52 4.80 -14.54
N SER A 57 11.44 5.42 -15.04
CA SER A 57 11.13 5.42 -16.48
C SER A 57 11.72 6.60 -17.27
N LYS A 58 12.40 7.57 -16.64
CA LYS A 58 12.94 8.75 -17.36
C LYS A 58 14.43 8.69 -17.72
N ASN A 59 15.15 7.62 -17.34
CA ASN A 59 16.58 7.49 -17.63
C ASN A 59 16.92 6.49 -18.75
N VAL A 60 15.93 5.94 -19.47
CA VAL A 60 16.20 4.99 -20.58
C VAL A 60 16.14 5.66 -21.96
N GLU A 61 15.64 6.89 -22.07
CA GLU A 61 15.51 7.59 -23.38
C GLU A 61 16.57 8.69 -23.59
N ALA A 62 17.56 8.85 -22.72
CA ALA A 62 18.58 9.89 -22.86
C ALA A 62 20.01 9.34 -22.83
N SER A 63 20.43 8.68 -23.92
CA SER A 63 21.72 8.85 -24.63
C SER A 63 22.18 7.55 -25.32
N PRO A 64 22.88 7.61 -26.48
CA PRO A 64 22.98 8.67 -27.49
C PRO A 64 22.28 8.32 -28.81
#